data_AF-A0A7K6WJ38-F1
#
_entry.id   AF-A0A7K6WJ38-F1
#
_cell.length_a   1.000
_cell.length_b   1.000
_cell.length_c   1.000
_cell.angle_alpha   90.00
_cell.angle_beta   90.00
_cell.angle_gamma   90.00
#
_symmetry.space_group_name_H-M   'P 1'
#
loop_
_entity.id
_entity.type
_entity.pdbx_description
1 polymer ?
#
loop_
_entity_poly.entity_id
_entity_poly.type
_entity_poly.pdbx_seq_one_letter_code
_entity_poly.pdbx_strand_id
1 'polypeptide(L)'
;GQISEEVARENCRLNIVGMVGSIDNDFCGTDMTIGTDSALHRIMEVIDAITTTAQSHQRTFVLEVMGRHCGYLALVSGLASGADWLFIPESPPEDGWEDLMCERLGETRSRGSRLNIIIIAEGAIDRTGKPISSNYVKDLVVQRLGFDTRVTVLGHVQRGGTPSAFDRVLSSKMGMEAVMALLEATPDTPACVVSLSGNQSVRLPLMECVQVTKDVQKAMDEKRFEEAIQLRGRSFENNWNIYKLLAHQKPAQEKSLFSLAILNVGAPAAGMNAAVRSAVRIGICQGHTVYVVSDGFEGLSKGQIREVGWHDVAGWLGRGGSMLGTKRTLPKTCMEKIVENVRKFNIQGLLVIGGFEAYEGVLQLVEARGQYEELCIIMCVIPATISNNVPGTDFSLGSDTAVNAAMESCDRIKQSASGTKRRVFIVETMGGYCGYLSTVTGIAVGADAAYVYEDPFTIHDLKANVEHLTDKMKTDIQRGLVLR
;
A
#
# COMPACT_ATOMS: atom_id res chain seq x y z
N GLY A 1 48.07 -10.16 -14.12
CA GLY A 1 48.40 -10.59 -15.49
C GLY A 1 48.06 -9.44 -16.41
N GLN A 2 48.90 -9.17 -17.41
CA GLN A 2 48.62 -8.16 -18.43
C GLN A 2 48.02 -8.85 -19.66
N ILE A 3 46.90 -8.32 -20.14
CA ILE A 3 46.26 -8.72 -21.40
C ILE A 3 46.96 -8.00 -22.57
N SER A 4 46.91 -8.58 -23.77
CA SER A 4 47.46 -7.93 -24.97
C SER A 4 46.67 -6.66 -25.33
N GLU A 5 47.32 -5.71 -26.01
CA GLU A 5 46.68 -4.46 -26.45
C GLU A 5 45.46 -4.69 -27.35
N GLU A 6 45.47 -5.76 -28.15
CA GLU A 6 44.35 -6.16 -28.99
C GLU A 6 43.13 -6.54 -28.14
N VAL A 7 43.33 -7.41 -27.14
CA VAL A 7 42.25 -7.84 -26.22
C VAL A 7 41.74 -6.66 -25.39
N ALA A 8 42.62 -5.75 -24.97
CA ALA A 8 42.23 -4.53 -24.27
C ALA A 8 41.42 -3.57 -25.15
N ARG A 9 41.75 -3.49 -26.45
CA ARG A 9 41.03 -2.64 -27.41
C ARG A 9 39.65 -3.23 -27.76
N GLU A 10 39.55 -4.56 -27.90
CA GLU A 10 38.28 -5.26 -28.11
C GLU A 10 37.35 -5.15 -26.89
N ASN A 11 37.91 -5.11 -25.68
CA ASN A 11 37.16 -5.04 -24.42
C ASN A 11 37.31 -3.68 -23.71
N CYS A 12 37.53 -2.60 -24.46
CA CYS A 12 37.76 -1.28 -23.86
C CYS A 12 36.52 -0.65 -23.22
N ARG A 13 35.38 -1.34 -23.23
CA ARG A 13 34.06 -0.81 -22.86
C ARG A 13 33.39 -1.69 -21.83
N LEU A 14 32.94 -1.05 -20.76
CA LEU A 14 32.14 -1.67 -19.72
C LEU A 14 30.81 -0.93 -19.62
N ASN A 15 29.75 -1.53 -20.14
CA ASN A 15 28.39 -1.01 -19.99
C ASN A 15 27.85 -1.45 -18.64
N ILE A 16 27.40 -0.49 -17.83
CA ILE A 16 26.90 -0.73 -16.47
C ILE A 16 25.46 -0.24 -16.39
N VAL A 17 24.57 -1.15 -15.99
CA VAL A 17 23.19 -0.83 -15.64
C VAL A 17 22.90 -1.41 -14.26
N GLY A 18 22.46 -0.54 -13.35
CA GLY A 18 22.11 -0.91 -11.97
C GLY A 18 20.62 -1.14 -11.79
N MET A 19 20.28 -2.00 -10.84
CA MET A 19 18.92 -2.15 -10.29
C MET A 19 19.03 -2.12 -8.77
N VAL A 20 18.06 -1.50 -8.10
CA VAL A 20 18.12 -1.32 -6.65
C VAL A 20 17.35 -2.42 -5.92
N GLY A 21 18.09 -3.39 -5.38
CA GLY A 21 17.59 -4.39 -4.44
C GLY A 21 17.88 -3.97 -3.00
N SER A 22 16.88 -3.41 -2.32
CA SER A 22 16.97 -2.94 -0.94
C SER A 22 15.58 -2.96 -0.31
N ILE A 23 15.49 -3.33 0.95
CA ILE A 23 14.22 -3.26 1.70
C ILE A 23 13.98 -1.86 2.29
N ASP A 24 15.03 -1.05 2.41
CA ASP A 24 15.02 0.19 3.18
C ASP A 24 14.42 1.37 2.39
N ASN A 25 14.22 1.19 1.07
CA ASN A 25 13.86 2.25 0.12
C ASN A 25 14.76 3.49 0.24
N ASP A 26 16.07 3.26 0.33
CA ASP A 26 17.09 4.24 0.71
C ASP A 26 17.79 4.90 -0.49
N PHE A 27 17.53 4.42 -1.71
CA PHE A 27 18.14 4.96 -2.93
C PHE A 27 17.30 6.08 -3.54
N CYS A 28 17.86 7.29 -3.63
CA CYS A 28 17.17 8.42 -4.21
C CYS A 28 17.02 8.29 -5.74
N GLY A 29 15.85 8.65 -6.25
CA GLY A 29 15.52 8.59 -7.68
C GLY A 29 14.64 7.40 -8.07
N THR A 30 14.29 6.52 -7.13
CA THR A 30 13.23 5.51 -7.32
C THR A 30 12.11 5.70 -6.31
N ASP A 31 10.87 5.56 -6.77
CA ASP A 31 9.70 5.60 -5.90
C ASP A 31 9.67 4.40 -4.95
N MET A 32 10.15 3.25 -5.44
CA MET A 32 10.20 1.97 -4.73
C MET A 32 11.44 1.17 -5.12
N THR A 33 12.08 0.54 -4.14
CA THR A 33 13.15 -0.45 -4.34
C THR A 33 12.62 -1.89 -4.26
N ILE A 34 13.29 -2.81 -4.95
CA ILE A 34 12.93 -4.24 -4.92
C ILE A 34 13.19 -4.79 -3.51
N GLY A 35 12.15 -5.30 -2.88
CA GLY A 35 12.17 -5.94 -1.56
C GLY A 35 11.45 -5.15 -0.48
N THR A 36 11.16 -3.86 -0.69
CA THR A 36 10.51 -3.00 0.31
C THR A 36 9.10 -3.47 0.63
N ASP A 37 8.31 -3.81 -0.39
CA ASP A 37 6.94 -4.28 -0.19
C ASP A 37 6.90 -5.66 0.50
N SER A 38 7.83 -6.55 0.14
CA SER A 38 8.00 -7.84 0.80
C SER A 38 8.37 -7.69 2.28
N ALA A 39 9.28 -6.76 2.61
CA ALA A 39 9.65 -6.46 3.98
C ALA A 39 8.48 -5.87 4.78
N LEU A 40 7.72 -4.96 4.16
CA LEU A 40 6.50 -4.41 4.76
C LEU A 40 5.48 -5.50 5.07
N HIS A 41 5.28 -6.48 4.18
CA HIS A 41 4.43 -7.65 4.47
C HIS A 41 4.89 -8.39 5.73
N ARG A 42 6.20 -8.63 5.89
CA ARG A 42 6.74 -9.29 7.09
C ARG A 42 6.48 -8.47 8.36
N ILE A 43 6.64 -7.14 8.29
CA ILE A 43 6.38 -6.24 9.42
C ILE A 43 4.89 -6.30 9.80
N MET A 44 4.00 -6.19 8.81
CA MET A 44 2.56 -6.21 9.03
C MET A 44 2.06 -7.55 9.58
N GLU A 45 2.58 -8.68 9.11
CA GLU A 45 2.25 -10.00 9.68
C GLU A 45 2.61 -10.10 11.17
N VAL A 46 3.77 -9.58 11.56
CA VAL A 46 4.19 -9.54 12.96
C VAL A 46 3.29 -8.61 13.78
N ILE A 47 2.97 -7.43 13.25
CA ILE A 47 2.07 -6.47 13.91
C ILE A 47 0.68 -7.07 14.12
N ASP A 48 0.11 -7.71 13.10
CA ASP A 48 -1.22 -8.31 13.17
C ASP A 48 -1.23 -9.48 14.17
N ALA A 49 -0.17 -10.30 14.18
CA ALA A 49 0.00 -11.36 15.17
C ALA A 49 0.07 -10.80 16.61
N ILE A 50 0.84 -9.72 16.82
CA ILE A 50 1.00 -9.07 18.13
C ILE A 50 -0.29 -8.38 18.58
N THR A 51 -1.06 -7.80 17.65
CA THR A 51 -2.26 -7.03 17.96
C THR A 51 -3.28 -7.84 18.77
N THR A 52 -3.42 -9.13 18.47
CA THR A 52 -4.33 -10.04 19.19
C THR A 52 -3.95 -10.24 20.66
N THR A 53 -2.65 -10.42 20.94
CA THR A 53 -2.15 -10.55 22.33
C THR A 53 -2.16 -9.21 23.06
N ALA A 54 -1.88 -8.11 22.36
CA ALA A 54 -1.89 -6.76 22.92
C ALA A 54 -3.28 -6.35 23.42
N GLN A 55 -4.32 -6.60 22.62
CA GLN A 55 -5.72 -6.30 22.98
C GLN A 55 -6.20 -7.07 24.21
N SER A 56 -5.73 -8.32 24.35
CA SER A 56 -6.11 -9.21 25.45
C SER A 56 -5.58 -8.70 26.80
N HIS A 57 -4.32 -8.24 26.82
CA HIS A 57 -3.61 -7.85 28.05
C HIS A 57 -3.47 -6.35 28.28
N GLN A 58 -4.08 -5.52 27.43
CA GLN A 58 -3.95 -4.07 27.54
C GLN A 58 -2.50 -3.54 27.43
N ARG A 59 -1.70 -4.16 26.55
CA ARG A 59 -0.26 -3.86 26.46
C ARG A 59 0.08 -2.73 25.50
N THR A 60 1.22 -2.10 25.77
CA THR A 60 1.93 -1.25 24.82
C THR A 60 3.04 -2.07 24.17
N PHE A 61 3.15 -2.01 22.85
CA PHE A 61 4.24 -2.63 22.11
C PHE A 61 5.10 -1.55 21.44
N VAL A 62 6.41 -1.66 21.66
CA VAL A 62 7.44 -0.90 20.97
C VAL A 62 8.08 -1.84 19.95
N LEU A 63 7.94 -1.53 18.67
CA LEU A 63 8.38 -2.36 17.57
C LEU A 63 9.55 -1.70 16.85
N GLU A 64 10.71 -2.36 16.85
CA GLU A 64 11.89 -1.89 16.15
C GLU A 64 11.97 -2.51 14.75
N VAL A 65 12.01 -1.65 13.74
CA VAL A 65 12.02 -2.03 12.32
C VAL A 65 13.31 -1.61 11.64
N MET A 66 13.69 -2.36 10.61
CA MET A 66 14.87 -2.08 9.80
C MET A 66 14.72 -0.75 9.05
N GLY A 67 15.87 -0.20 8.66
CA GLY A 67 15.92 1.05 7.93
C GLY A 67 17.29 1.72 7.98
N ARG A 68 18.16 1.34 8.93
CA ARG A 68 19.49 1.92 9.20
C ARG A 68 19.51 3.47 9.24
N HIS A 69 19.48 4.14 8.09
CA HIS A 69 19.45 5.61 7.96
C HIS A 69 18.22 6.12 7.18
N CYS A 70 17.27 5.25 6.88
CA CYS A 70 16.03 5.54 6.17
C CYS A 70 14.82 5.15 7.03
N GLY A 71 13.89 6.08 7.20
CA GLY A 71 12.66 5.88 7.96
C GLY A 71 11.50 5.30 7.15
N TYR A 72 11.68 4.98 5.86
CA TYR A 72 10.57 4.63 4.97
C TYR A 72 9.77 3.42 5.45
N LEU A 73 10.45 2.31 5.80
CA LEU A 73 9.78 1.12 6.33
C LEU A 73 9.00 1.43 7.61
N ALA A 74 9.57 2.18 8.54
CA ALA A 74 8.90 2.58 9.76
C ALA A 74 7.68 3.46 9.50
N LEU A 75 7.81 4.43 8.59
CA LEU A 75 6.74 5.34 8.20
C LEU A 75 5.56 4.59 7.58
N VAL A 76 5.81 3.77 6.57
CA VAL A 76 4.75 3.03 5.88
C VAL A 76 4.14 1.98 6.82
N SER A 77 4.94 1.31 7.65
CA SER A 77 4.44 0.41 8.69
C SER A 77 3.56 1.14 9.71
N GLY A 78 3.94 2.36 10.10
CA GLY A 78 3.16 3.21 11.01
C GLY A 78 1.81 3.59 10.41
N LEU A 79 1.80 3.92 9.12
CA LEU A 79 0.59 4.25 8.39
C LEU A 79 -0.33 3.03 8.21
N ALA A 80 0.24 1.87 7.86
CA ALA A 80 -0.48 0.62 7.58
C ALA A 80 -1.00 -0.08 8.85
N SER A 81 -0.31 0.07 9.98
CA SER A 81 -0.75 -0.45 11.29
C SER A 81 -1.60 0.54 12.10
N GLY A 82 -1.53 1.83 11.75
CA GLY A 82 -2.19 2.89 12.50
C GLY A 82 -1.53 3.12 13.85
N ALA A 83 -0.19 3.08 13.88
CA ALA A 83 0.64 3.26 15.06
C ALA A 83 0.32 4.59 15.77
N ASP A 84 0.33 4.56 17.10
CA ASP A 84 0.07 5.72 17.95
C ASP A 84 1.22 6.73 17.91
N TRP A 85 2.45 6.22 17.71
CA TRP A 85 3.66 7.03 17.62
C TRP A 85 4.69 6.38 16.70
N LEU A 86 5.51 7.20 16.05
CA LEU A 86 6.51 6.81 15.08
C LEU A 86 7.79 7.60 15.31
N PHE A 87 8.93 6.92 15.22
CA PHE A 87 10.26 7.54 15.23
C PHE A 87 10.99 7.20 13.93
N ILE A 88 11.37 8.26 13.19
CA ILE A 88 12.15 8.16 11.93
C ILE A 88 13.34 9.14 11.98
N PRO A 89 14.49 8.79 11.39
CA PRO A 89 15.66 9.67 11.36
C PRO A 89 15.44 10.97 10.58
N GLU A 90 14.62 10.94 9.53
CA GLU A 90 14.36 12.12 8.69
C GLU A 90 13.50 13.18 9.37
N SER A 91 12.76 12.81 10.41
CA SER A 91 11.96 13.74 11.21
C SER A 91 12.07 13.41 12.69
N PRO A 92 13.20 13.76 13.33
CA PRO A 92 13.37 13.57 14.76
C PRO A 92 12.27 14.29 15.56
N PRO A 93 11.85 13.72 16.70
CA PRO A 93 10.82 14.33 17.53
C PRO A 93 11.29 15.68 18.12
N GLU A 94 10.35 16.59 18.37
CA GLU A 94 10.64 17.89 18.98
C GLU A 94 10.97 17.75 20.47
N ASP A 95 11.61 18.77 21.06
CA ASP A 95 11.89 18.77 22.49
C ASP A 95 10.58 18.69 23.30
N GLY A 96 10.56 17.85 24.34
CA GLY A 96 9.35 17.58 25.13
C GLY A 96 8.42 16.53 24.51
N TRP A 97 8.85 15.82 23.45
CA TRP A 97 8.09 14.72 22.88
C TRP A 97 7.76 13.62 23.87
N GLU A 98 8.57 13.42 24.92
CA GLU A 98 8.31 12.42 25.94
C GLU A 98 6.97 12.67 26.66
N ASP A 99 6.68 13.94 26.97
CA ASP A 99 5.43 14.35 27.61
C ASP A 99 4.27 14.20 26.63
N LEU A 100 4.44 14.71 25.39
CA LEU A 100 3.42 14.68 24.35
C LEU A 100 3.04 13.24 23.96
N MET A 101 4.02 12.35 23.86
CA MET A 101 3.80 10.93 23.60
C MET A 101 3.03 10.30 24.76
N CYS A 102 3.44 10.54 26.01
CA CYS A 102 2.76 9.96 27.17
C CYS A 102 1.30 10.45 27.29
N GLU A 103 1.06 11.75 27.08
CA GLU A 103 -0.28 12.33 27.04
C GLU A 103 -1.14 11.62 25.98
N ARG A 104 -0.62 11.47 24.75
CA ARG A 104 -1.35 10.82 23.66
C ARG A 104 -1.67 9.36 23.96
N LEU A 105 -0.70 8.59 24.44
CA LEU A 105 -0.92 7.18 24.79
C LEU A 105 -1.97 7.05 25.91
N GLY A 106 -1.93 7.96 26.89
CA GLY A 106 -2.93 8.08 27.95
C GLY A 106 -4.33 8.42 27.42
N GLU A 107 -4.44 9.38 26.50
CA GLU A 107 -5.72 9.73 25.85
C GLU A 107 -6.29 8.56 25.03
N THR A 108 -5.45 7.89 24.23
CA THR A 108 -5.91 6.75 23.43
C THR A 108 -6.44 5.64 24.33
N ARG A 109 -5.80 5.41 25.49
CA ARG A 109 -6.26 4.46 26.50
C ARG A 109 -7.56 4.88 27.17
N SER A 110 -7.67 6.13 27.62
CA SER A 110 -8.86 6.65 28.30
C SER A 110 -10.09 6.65 27.40
N ARG A 111 -9.87 6.80 26.08
CA ARG A 111 -10.91 6.70 25.05
C ARG A 111 -11.24 5.26 24.62
N GLY A 112 -10.76 4.26 25.36
CA GLY A 112 -11.17 2.86 25.20
C GLY A 112 -10.27 2.01 24.30
N SER A 113 -9.16 2.53 23.77
CA SER A 113 -8.20 1.67 23.09
C SER A 113 -7.60 0.66 24.05
N ARG A 114 -7.56 -0.61 23.64
CA ARG A 114 -7.00 -1.70 24.43
C ARG A 114 -5.54 -1.95 24.15
N LEU A 115 -4.91 -1.25 23.22
CA LEU A 115 -3.51 -1.44 22.91
C LEU A 115 -2.87 -0.13 22.49
N ASN A 116 -1.55 -0.07 22.58
CA ASN A 116 -0.76 0.97 21.94
C ASN A 116 0.38 0.36 21.13
N ILE A 117 0.59 0.85 19.91
CA ILE A 117 1.70 0.45 19.04
C ILE A 117 2.58 1.67 18.77
N ILE A 118 3.86 1.53 19.10
CA ILE A 118 4.90 2.51 18.81
C ILE A 118 5.88 1.85 17.84
N ILE A 119 6.17 2.50 16.71
CA ILE A 119 7.13 2.00 15.72
C ILE A 119 8.39 2.87 15.77
N ILE A 120 9.54 2.21 15.81
CA ILE A 120 10.87 2.84 15.88
C ILE A 120 11.72 2.30 14.75
N ALA A 121 12.23 3.18 13.88
CA ALA A 121 13.27 2.83 12.94
C ALA A 121 14.59 2.56 13.68
N GLU A 122 15.40 1.59 13.23
CA GLU A 122 16.75 1.32 13.74
C GLU A 122 17.61 2.59 13.87
N GLY A 123 17.45 3.52 12.91
CA GLY A 123 18.16 4.80 12.85
C GLY A 123 17.53 5.94 13.64
N ALA A 124 16.53 5.69 14.49
CA ALA A 124 15.84 6.76 15.19
C ALA A 124 16.79 7.60 16.05
N ILE A 125 16.73 8.92 15.89
CA ILE A 125 17.55 9.91 16.60
C ILE A 125 16.67 11.04 17.14
N ASP A 126 17.18 11.78 18.12
CA ASP A 126 16.64 13.07 18.52
C ASP A 126 17.25 14.21 17.67
N ARG A 127 16.79 15.45 17.89
CA ARG A 127 17.31 16.66 17.20
C ARG A 127 18.78 16.97 17.49
N THR A 128 19.35 16.39 18.55
CA THR A 128 20.77 16.52 18.87
C THR A 128 21.64 15.51 18.11
N GLY A 129 21.02 14.50 17.49
CA GLY A 129 21.69 13.38 16.82
C GLY A 129 21.93 12.17 17.73
N LYS A 130 21.36 12.17 18.94
CA LYS A 130 21.50 11.05 19.87
C LYS A 130 20.51 9.94 19.51
N PRO A 131 20.93 8.66 19.46
CA PRO A 131 20.03 7.55 19.18
C PRO A 131 18.90 7.40 20.20
N ILE A 132 17.68 7.17 19.72
CA ILE A 132 16.49 6.84 20.53
C ILE A 132 16.30 5.33 20.46
N SER A 133 16.66 4.62 21.54
CA SER A 133 16.51 3.16 21.60
C SER A 133 15.10 2.72 21.99
N SER A 134 14.68 1.55 21.52
CA SER A 134 13.40 0.93 21.89
C SER A 134 13.26 0.68 23.40
N ASN A 135 14.37 0.36 24.08
CA ASN A 135 14.37 0.19 25.54
C ASN A 135 14.17 1.51 26.28
N TYR A 136 14.74 2.62 25.79
CA TYR A 136 14.50 3.94 26.37
C TYR A 136 13.01 4.31 26.31
N VAL A 137 12.37 4.11 25.15
CA VAL A 137 10.93 4.38 24.98
C VAL A 137 10.08 3.48 25.88
N LYS A 138 10.44 2.19 25.99
CA LYS A 138 9.77 1.26 26.91
C LYS A 138 9.85 1.74 28.36
N ASP A 139 11.05 2.05 28.84
CA ASP A 139 11.27 2.45 30.23
C ASP A 139 10.54 3.77 30.53
N LEU A 140 10.53 4.70 29.57
CA LEU A 140 9.76 5.95 29.64
C LEU A 140 8.26 5.70 29.84
N VAL A 141 7.66 4.84 29.02
CA VAL A 141 6.23 4.50 29.11
C VAL A 141 5.92 3.79 30.43
N VAL A 142 6.77 2.87 30.87
CA VAL A 142 6.60 2.16 32.15
C VAL A 142 6.68 3.12 33.33
N GLN A 143 7.66 4.02 33.35
CA GLN A 143 7.88 4.95 34.47
C GLN A 143 6.78 6.01 34.56
N ARG A 144 6.32 6.56 33.43
CA ARG A 144 5.37 7.67 33.42
C ARG A 144 3.91 7.24 33.41
N LEU A 145 3.57 6.15 32.71
CA LEU A 145 2.19 5.70 32.53
C LEU A 145 1.87 4.40 33.28
N GLY A 146 2.87 3.64 33.71
CA GLY A 146 2.67 2.34 34.38
C GLY A 146 2.10 1.25 33.46
N PHE A 147 2.13 1.43 32.14
CA PHE A 147 1.60 0.45 31.18
C PHE A 147 2.53 -0.76 31.05
N ASP A 148 1.96 -1.99 30.97
CA ASP A 148 2.74 -3.20 30.64
C ASP A 148 3.27 -3.07 29.21
N THR A 149 4.56 -2.78 29.10
CA THR A 149 5.20 -2.41 27.83
C THR A 149 6.23 -3.45 27.43
N ARG A 150 6.15 -3.90 26.18
CA ARG A 150 7.04 -4.91 25.59
C ARG A 150 7.76 -4.35 24.38
N VAL A 151 9.00 -4.78 24.18
CA VAL A 151 9.80 -4.44 23.01
C VAL A 151 9.91 -5.69 22.14
N THR A 152 9.68 -5.53 20.85
CA THR A 152 9.94 -6.57 19.85
C THR A 152 10.86 -5.99 18.79
N VAL A 153 12.06 -6.56 18.68
CA VAL A 153 12.98 -6.25 17.59
C VAL A 153 12.76 -7.27 16.49
N LEU A 154 12.22 -6.85 15.34
CA LEU A 154 11.87 -7.77 14.25
C LEU A 154 13.12 -8.39 13.60
N GLY A 155 14.19 -7.60 13.50
CA GLY A 155 15.47 -8.02 12.92
C GLY A 155 15.31 -8.60 11.52
N HIS A 156 16.04 -9.68 11.24
CA HIS A 156 16.19 -10.26 9.89
C HIS A 156 14.94 -10.93 9.34
N VAL A 157 13.86 -11.09 10.11
CA VAL A 157 12.57 -11.58 9.58
C VAL A 157 12.11 -10.70 8.41
N GLN A 158 12.43 -9.41 8.46
CA GLN A 158 12.12 -8.41 7.42
C GLN A 158 12.83 -8.65 6.08
N ARG A 159 13.91 -9.43 6.05
CA ARG A 159 14.64 -9.80 4.82
C ARG A 159 14.27 -11.19 4.30
N GLY A 160 13.49 -11.95 5.09
CA GLY A 160 13.10 -13.32 4.77
C GLY A 160 11.70 -13.40 4.18
N GLY A 161 11.22 -14.64 4.03
CA GLY A 161 9.92 -14.93 3.45
C GLY A 161 9.92 -14.97 1.93
N THR A 162 8.74 -15.09 1.35
CA THR A 162 8.54 -15.08 -0.10
C THR A 162 8.34 -13.66 -0.61
N PRO A 163 8.90 -13.29 -1.78
CA PRO A 163 8.63 -12.00 -2.39
C PRO A 163 7.13 -11.80 -2.65
N SER A 164 6.62 -10.61 -2.34
CA SER A 164 5.25 -10.19 -2.63
C SER A 164 5.01 -10.12 -4.14
N ALA A 165 3.74 -10.09 -4.56
CA ALA A 165 3.39 -9.97 -5.96
C ALA A 165 3.97 -8.68 -6.57
N PHE A 166 3.92 -7.57 -5.84
CA PHE A 166 4.50 -6.29 -6.26
C PHE A 166 5.98 -6.43 -6.56
N ASP A 167 6.79 -6.96 -5.63
CA ASP A 167 8.23 -7.10 -5.82
C ASP A 167 8.60 -8.07 -6.95
N ARG A 168 7.83 -9.14 -7.16
CA ARG A 168 8.05 -10.07 -8.28
C ARG A 168 7.80 -9.42 -9.64
N VAL A 169 6.71 -8.66 -9.76
CA VAL A 169 6.36 -7.94 -10.98
C VAL A 169 7.34 -6.80 -11.23
N LEU A 170 7.67 -6.03 -10.19
CA LEU A 170 8.64 -4.93 -10.25
C LEU A 170 10.01 -5.42 -10.71
N SER A 171 10.55 -6.45 -10.05
CA SER A 171 11.87 -7.02 -10.38
C SER A 171 11.91 -7.60 -11.79
N SER A 172 10.83 -8.23 -12.25
CA SER A 172 10.72 -8.77 -13.61
C SER A 172 10.69 -7.66 -14.66
N LYS A 173 9.92 -6.58 -14.43
CA LYS A 173 9.88 -5.40 -15.31
C LYS A 173 11.24 -4.70 -15.37
N MET A 174 11.87 -4.46 -14.22
CA MET A 174 13.17 -3.80 -14.14
C MET A 174 14.29 -4.65 -14.76
N GLY A 175 14.26 -5.97 -14.59
CA GLY A 175 15.23 -6.88 -15.20
C GLY A 175 15.17 -6.85 -16.72
N MET A 176 13.96 -6.85 -17.29
CA MET A 176 13.76 -6.69 -18.74
C MET A 176 14.30 -5.33 -19.21
N GLU A 177 13.92 -4.25 -18.54
CA GLU A 177 14.37 -2.89 -18.89
C GLU A 177 15.89 -2.72 -18.77
N ALA A 178 16.53 -3.37 -17.78
CA ALA A 178 17.98 -3.33 -17.61
C ALA A 178 18.71 -4.02 -18.77
N VAL A 179 18.19 -5.13 -19.27
CA VAL A 179 18.73 -5.80 -20.46
C VAL A 179 18.54 -4.92 -21.70
N MET A 180 17.37 -4.32 -21.88
CA MET A 180 17.13 -3.39 -23.00
C MET A 180 18.09 -2.19 -22.93
N ALA A 181 18.30 -1.62 -21.75
CA ALA A 181 19.26 -0.54 -21.53
C ALA A 181 20.70 -0.94 -21.89
N LEU A 182 21.12 -2.16 -21.58
CA LEU A 182 22.45 -2.67 -21.95
C LEU A 182 22.60 -2.86 -23.47
N LEU A 183 21.55 -3.35 -24.14
CA LEU A 183 21.56 -3.58 -25.60
C LEU A 183 21.52 -2.27 -26.39
N GLU A 184 20.85 -1.25 -25.86
CA GLU A 184 20.73 0.07 -26.47
C GLU A 184 21.90 1.02 -26.12
N ALA A 185 22.74 0.65 -25.15
CA ALA A 185 23.84 1.49 -24.67
C ALA A 185 24.89 1.75 -25.76
N THR A 186 25.21 3.02 -25.97
CA THR A 186 26.29 3.47 -26.85
C THR A 186 27.53 3.86 -26.02
N PRO A 187 28.70 4.08 -26.65
CA PRO A 187 29.91 4.49 -25.93
C PRO A 187 29.76 5.79 -25.13
N ASP A 188 28.85 6.67 -25.54
CA ASP A 188 28.59 7.95 -24.88
C ASP A 188 27.48 7.83 -23.82
N THR A 189 26.83 6.67 -23.69
CA THR A 189 25.76 6.46 -22.72
C THR A 189 26.38 6.28 -21.33
N PRO A 190 26.08 7.16 -20.36
CA PRO A 190 26.58 6.99 -18.99
C PRO A 190 25.94 5.77 -18.32
N ALA A 191 26.62 5.24 -17.30
CA ALA A 191 26.04 4.21 -16.45
C ALA A 191 24.71 4.70 -15.85
N CYS A 192 23.69 3.86 -15.91
CA CYS A 192 22.35 4.22 -15.44
C CYS A 192 21.83 3.23 -14.40
N VAL A 193 20.77 3.65 -13.71
CA VAL A 193 19.97 2.81 -12.82
C VAL A 193 18.57 2.73 -13.38
N VAL A 194 18.05 1.51 -13.50
CA VAL A 194 16.64 1.27 -13.79
C VAL A 194 15.84 1.49 -12.51
N SER A 195 14.87 2.39 -12.60
CA SER A 195 14.10 2.93 -11.48
C SER A 195 12.60 2.89 -11.79
N LEU A 196 11.76 2.96 -10.75
CA LEU A 196 10.33 3.14 -10.88
C LEU A 196 9.98 4.61 -10.62
N SER A 197 9.31 5.26 -11.56
CA SER A 197 8.76 6.60 -11.39
C SER A 197 7.34 6.64 -11.95
N GLY A 198 6.34 6.92 -11.11
CA GLY A 198 4.95 7.03 -11.56
C GLY A 198 4.43 5.75 -12.24
N ASN A 199 4.75 4.58 -11.67
CA ASN A 199 4.40 3.26 -12.21
C ASN A 199 5.04 2.91 -13.59
N GLN A 200 6.03 3.68 -14.04
CA GLN A 200 6.79 3.42 -15.26
C GLN A 200 8.27 3.17 -14.95
N SER A 201 8.89 2.28 -15.73
CA SER A 201 10.33 2.04 -15.66
C SER A 201 11.06 3.21 -16.34
N VAL A 202 12.01 3.82 -15.63
CA VAL A 202 12.83 4.92 -16.14
C VAL A 202 14.32 4.63 -15.93
N ARG A 203 15.17 5.19 -16.78
CA ARG A 203 16.64 5.07 -16.68
C ARG A 203 17.19 6.40 -16.16
N LEU A 204 17.87 6.38 -15.02
CA LEU A 204 18.46 7.57 -14.42
C LEU A 204 19.99 7.48 -14.36
N PRO A 205 20.72 8.59 -14.50
CA PRO A 205 22.18 8.58 -14.37
C PRO A 205 22.60 8.08 -12.97
N LEU A 206 23.39 7.00 -12.93
CA LEU A 206 23.80 6.36 -11.68
C LEU A 206 24.50 7.33 -10.73
N MET A 207 25.38 8.17 -11.27
CA MET A 207 26.18 9.10 -10.46
C MET A 207 25.32 10.17 -9.78
N GLU A 208 24.27 10.65 -10.43
CA GLU A 208 23.36 11.64 -9.85
C GLU A 208 22.56 11.02 -8.70
N CYS A 209 21.98 9.84 -8.90
CA CYS A 209 21.22 9.14 -7.85
C CYS A 209 22.09 8.83 -6.61
N VAL A 210 23.33 8.40 -6.81
CA VAL A 210 24.28 8.16 -5.72
C VAL A 210 24.64 9.45 -4.99
N GLN A 211 24.80 10.56 -5.72
CA GLN A 211 25.09 11.85 -5.10
C GLN A 211 23.92 12.33 -4.23
N VAL A 212 22.69 12.31 -4.74
CA VAL A 212 21.50 12.71 -3.99
C VAL A 212 21.32 11.84 -2.73
N THR A 213 21.59 10.54 -2.82
CA THR A 213 21.50 9.63 -1.66
C THR A 213 22.49 10.04 -0.55
N LYS A 214 23.70 10.47 -0.90
CA LYS A 214 24.69 11.00 0.07
C LYS A 214 24.25 12.35 0.63
N ASP A 215 23.64 13.19 -0.19
CA ASP A 215 23.16 14.51 0.23
C ASP A 215 22.05 14.40 1.29
N VAL A 216 21.22 13.34 1.26
CA VAL A 216 20.26 13.07 2.35
C VAL A 216 20.97 12.85 3.68
N GLN A 217 22.01 12.00 3.70
CA GLN A 217 22.76 11.74 4.93
C GLN A 217 23.42 13.03 5.44
N LYS A 218 24.03 13.79 4.54
CA LYS A 218 24.63 15.08 4.85
C LYS A 218 23.60 16.06 5.44
N ALA A 219 22.40 16.13 4.87
CA ALA A 219 21.33 16.98 5.38
C ALA A 219 20.91 16.58 6.81
N MET A 220 20.80 15.28 7.10
CA MET A 220 20.50 14.79 8.45
C MET A 220 21.64 15.11 9.45
N ASP A 221 22.90 14.91 9.05
CA ASP A 221 24.07 15.21 9.89
C ASP A 221 24.17 16.72 10.21
N GLU A 222 23.81 17.57 9.26
CA GLU A 222 23.75 19.03 9.39
C GLU A 222 22.43 19.53 10.01
N LYS A 223 21.55 18.61 10.45
CA LYS A 223 20.25 18.90 11.08
C LYS A 223 19.25 19.65 10.19
N ARG A 224 19.41 19.54 8.87
CA ARG A 224 18.49 20.04 7.83
C ARG A 224 17.42 19.00 7.51
N PHE A 225 16.59 18.67 8.50
CA PHE A 225 15.63 17.56 8.42
C PHE A 225 14.50 17.76 7.38
N GLU A 226 14.01 18.98 7.21
CA GLU A 226 12.99 19.27 6.17
C GLU A 226 13.53 18.98 4.76
N GLU A 227 14.79 19.34 4.50
CA GLU A 227 15.47 19.05 3.25
C GLU A 227 15.71 17.55 3.08
N ALA A 228 16.06 16.83 4.15
CA ALA A 228 16.21 15.37 4.10
C ALA A 228 14.91 14.67 3.63
N ILE A 229 13.75 15.13 4.10
CA ILE A 229 12.43 14.61 3.66
C ILE A 229 12.18 14.93 2.18
N GLN A 230 12.50 16.15 1.73
CA GLN A 230 12.34 16.54 0.33
C GLN A 230 13.25 15.73 -0.60
N LEU A 231 14.50 15.49 -0.18
CA LEU A 231 15.48 14.70 -0.94
C LEU A 231 15.13 13.21 -1.00
N ARG A 232 14.39 12.66 -0.03
CA ARG A 232 13.79 11.30 -0.11
C ARG A 232 12.73 11.20 -1.21
N GLY A 233 12.12 12.32 -1.59
CA GLY A 233 11.18 12.40 -2.69
C GLY A 233 9.71 12.55 -2.26
N ARG A 234 8.86 12.82 -3.24
CA ARG A 234 7.44 13.17 -3.03
C ARG A 234 6.64 12.05 -2.38
N SER A 235 6.95 10.79 -2.67
CA SER A 235 6.25 9.64 -2.08
C SER A 235 6.47 9.59 -0.56
N PHE A 236 7.71 9.78 -0.10
CA PHE A 236 8.05 9.85 1.32
C PHE A 236 7.36 11.04 1.99
N GLU A 237 7.48 12.24 1.40
CA GLU A 237 6.86 13.45 1.93
C GLU A 237 5.34 13.32 2.07
N ASN A 238 4.67 12.76 1.05
CA ASN A 238 3.24 12.50 1.08
C ASN A 238 2.85 11.54 2.22
N ASN A 239 3.56 10.42 2.35
CA ASN A 239 3.32 9.47 3.44
C ASN A 239 3.51 10.12 4.83
N TRP A 240 4.54 10.96 4.97
CA TRP A 240 4.81 11.68 6.21
C TRP A 240 3.71 12.68 6.55
N ASN A 241 3.23 13.43 5.56
CA ASN A 241 2.14 14.38 5.74
C ASN A 241 0.82 13.69 6.10
N ILE A 242 0.49 12.57 5.46
CA ILE A 242 -0.70 11.78 5.79
C ILE A 242 -0.58 11.23 7.22
N TYR A 243 0.58 10.69 7.60
CA TYR A 243 0.79 10.19 8.96
C TYR A 243 0.60 11.29 10.01
N LYS A 244 1.17 12.49 9.80
CA LYS A 244 0.96 13.64 10.69
C LYS A 244 -0.53 14.00 10.82
N LEU A 245 -1.27 14.05 9.71
CA LEU A 245 -2.70 14.35 9.75
C LEU A 245 -3.52 13.30 10.52
N LEU A 246 -3.24 12.02 10.32
CA LEU A 246 -4.01 10.93 10.92
C LEU A 246 -3.61 10.61 12.37
N ALA A 247 -2.38 10.92 12.77
CA ALA A 247 -1.85 10.59 14.10
C ALA A 247 -1.73 11.80 15.05
N HIS A 248 -1.50 13.02 14.55
CA HIS A 248 -1.15 14.18 15.38
C HIS A 248 -2.25 15.23 15.55
N GLN A 249 -3.30 15.24 14.72
CA GLN A 249 -4.32 16.29 14.83
C GLN A 249 -5.34 16.03 15.93
N LYS A 250 -5.53 17.04 16.79
CA LYS A 250 -6.67 17.13 17.71
C LYS A 250 -7.94 17.45 16.90
N PRO A 251 -9.11 16.89 17.26
CA PRO A 251 -10.37 17.23 16.60
C PRO A 251 -10.58 18.75 16.59
N ALA A 252 -11.18 19.28 15.52
CA ALA A 252 -11.51 20.70 15.45
C ALA A 252 -12.38 21.10 16.65
N GLN A 253 -12.06 22.25 17.26
CA GLN A 253 -12.83 22.80 18.37
C GLN A 253 -14.18 23.37 17.91
N GLU A 254 -14.26 23.81 16.65
CA GLU A 254 -15.47 24.33 16.04
C GLU A 254 -16.03 23.35 15.01
N LYS A 255 -17.34 23.12 15.08
CA LYS A 255 -18.05 22.34 14.05
C LYS A 255 -18.35 23.24 12.86
N SER A 256 -17.94 22.80 11.69
CA SER A 256 -18.39 23.36 10.42
C SER A 256 -19.86 22.98 10.15
N LEU A 257 -20.53 23.75 9.31
CA LEU A 257 -21.87 23.42 8.81
C LEU A 257 -21.86 22.33 7.72
N PHE A 258 -20.68 21.83 7.34
CA PHE A 258 -20.53 20.85 6.28
C PHE A 258 -20.77 19.43 6.76
N SER A 259 -21.56 18.66 6.00
CA SER A 259 -21.84 17.27 6.29
C SER A 259 -21.49 16.35 5.12
N LEU A 260 -20.84 15.23 5.45
CA LEU A 260 -20.31 14.25 4.50
C LEU A 260 -20.93 12.88 4.78
N ALA A 261 -21.45 12.23 3.75
CA ALA A 261 -21.88 10.83 3.84
C ALA A 261 -20.88 9.91 3.14
N ILE A 262 -20.55 8.79 3.79
CA ILE A 262 -19.63 7.78 3.28
C ILE A 262 -20.37 6.45 3.13
N LEU A 263 -20.25 5.80 1.98
CA LEU A 263 -20.84 4.49 1.72
C LEU A 263 -19.95 3.58 0.89
N ASN A 264 -20.14 2.28 1.07
CA ASN A 264 -19.45 1.26 0.28
C ASN A 264 -20.41 0.63 -0.74
N VAL A 265 -19.97 0.50 -1.99
CA VAL A 265 -20.80 0.01 -3.11
C VAL A 265 -20.03 -1.02 -3.93
N GLY A 266 -20.73 -2.07 -4.38
CA GLY A 266 -20.16 -3.17 -5.16
C GLY A 266 -19.82 -4.39 -4.31
N ALA A 267 -18.94 -5.25 -4.83
CA ALA A 267 -18.44 -6.42 -4.10
C ALA A 267 -17.45 -5.99 -2.99
N PRO A 268 -17.34 -6.74 -1.87
CA PRO A 268 -16.36 -6.44 -0.84
C PRO A 268 -14.92 -6.48 -1.38
N ALA A 269 -14.13 -5.46 -1.03
CA ALA A 269 -12.71 -5.39 -1.37
C ALA A 269 -11.88 -5.09 -0.10
N ALA A 270 -10.67 -5.64 -0.03
CA ALA A 270 -9.73 -5.27 1.02
C ALA A 270 -9.34 -3.78 0.88
N GLY A 271 -9.22 -3.09 2.02
CA GLY A 271 -8.93 -1.65 2.05
C GLY A 271 -10.15 -0.73 2.14
N MET A 272 -11.38 -1.23 1.92
CA MET A 272 -12.60 -0.42 2.10
C MET A 272 -12.69 0.17 3.51
N ASN A 273 -12.44 -0.65 4.54
CA ASN A 273 -12.48 -0.21 5.94
C ASN A 273 -11.38 0.81 6.27
N ALA A 274 -10.18 0.64 5.70
CA ALA A 274 -9.07 1.58 5.84
C ALA A 274 -9.42 2.95 5.22
N ALA A 275 -10.03 2.95 4.04
CA ALA A 275 -10.49 4.16 3.36
C ALA A 275 -11.59 4.88 4.17
N VAL A 276 -12.62 4.15 4.64
CA VAL A 276 -13.67 4.71 5.51
C VAL A 276 -13.04 5.32 6.77
N ARG A 277 -12.14 4.60 7.44
CA ARG A 277 -11.46 5.10 8.65
C ARG A 277 -10.73 6.41 8.37
N SER A 278 -9.98 6.49 7.27
CA SER A 278 -9.23 7.70 6.90
C SER A 278 -10.17 8.88 6.65
N ALA A 279 -11.21 8.67 5.83
CA ALA A 279 -12.19 9.70 5.49
C ALA A 279 -12.96 10.21 6.71
N VAL A 280 -13.41 9.32 7.61
CA VAL A 280 -14.08 9.69 8.86
C VAL A 280 -13.17 10.53 9.74
N ARG A 281 -11.93 10.09 9.96
CA ARG A 281 -10.97 10.81 10.82
C ARG A 281 -10.64 12.20 10.30
N ILE A 282 -10.37 12.32 9.00
CA ILE A 282 -10.07 13.62 8.38
C ILE A 282 -11.30 14.54 8.41
N GLY A 283 -12.49 14.03 8.11
CA GLY A 283 -13.72 14.81 8.19
C GLY A 283 -13.95 15.39 9.59
N ILE A 284 -13.74 14.58 10.63
CA ILE A 284 -13.86 15.01 12.03
C ILE A 284 -12.75 16.01 12.41
N CYS A 285 -11.51 15.80 11.96
CA CYS A 285 -10.41 16.74 12.19
C CYS A 285 -10.69 18.13 11.58
N GLN A 286 -11.44 18.19 10.48
CA GLN A 286 -11.87 19.43 9.84
C GLN A 286 -13.18 20.01 10.44
N GLY A 287 -13.75 19.37 11.45
CA GLY A 287 -14.99 19.81 12.11
C GLY A 287 -16.25 19.50 11.31
N HIS A 288 -16.20 18.61 10.32
CA HIS A 288 -17.37 18.19 9.53
C HIS A 288 -18.22 17.17 10.30
N THR A 289 -19.52 17.19 10.05
CA THR A 289 -20.43 16.13 10.50
C THR A 289 -20.31 14.96 9.53
N VAL A 290 -19.83 13.81 10.00
CA VAL A 290 -19.62 12.65 9.14
C VAL A 290 -20.68 11.59 9.40
N TYR A 291 -21.38 11.21 8.33
CA TYR A 291 -22.33 10.12 8.30
C TYR A 291 -21.72 8.91 7.60
N VAL A 292 -22.03 7.72 8.09
CA VAL A 292 -21.80 6.48 7.35
C VAL A 292 -23.14 5.84 7.02
N VAL A 293 -23.22 5.28 5.82
CA VAL A 293 -24.42 4.61 5.32
C VAL A 293 -24.17 3.12 5.25
N SER A 294 -25.11 2.35 5.79
CA SER A 294 -25.02 0.89 5.74
C SER A 294 -25.47 0.37 4.38
N ASP A 295 -24.92 -0.75 3.91
CA ASP A 295 -25.40 -1.49 2.73
C ASP A 295 -25.55 -0.66 1.42
N GLY A 296 -24.67 0.34 1.22
CA GLY A 296 -24.58 1.12 -0.01
C GLY A 296 -25.81 1.98 -0.30
N PHE A 297 -26.17 2.12 -1.59
CA PHE A 297 -27.33 2.90 -2.02
C PHE A 297 -28.66 2.34 -1.50
N GLU A 298 -28.73 1.03 -1.25
CA GLU A 298 -29.92 0.41 -0.70
C GLU A 298 -30.20 0.93 0.72
N GLY A 299 -29.20 0.93 1.60
CA GLY A 299 -29.37 1.50 2.93
C GLY A 299 -29.53 3.02 2.92
N LEU A 300 -28.93 3.73 1.94
CA LEU A 300 -29.19 5.16 1.73
C LEU A 300 -30.67 5.42 1.45
N SER A 301 -31.28 4.62 0.58
CA SER A 301 -32.72 4.74 0.27
C SER A 301 -33.62 4.39 1.46
N LYS A 302 -33.17 3.50 2.36
CA LYS A 302 -33.91 3.10 3.57
C LYS A 302 -33.65 4.01 4.78
N GLY A 303 -32.79 5.02 4.65
CA GLY A 303 -32.41 5.92 5.74
C GLY A 303 -31.52 5.28 6.81
N GLN A 304 -30.76 4.23 6.46
CA GLN A 304 -29.80 3.56 7.34
C GLN A 304 -28.49 4.36 7.45
N ILE A 305 -28.63 5.60 7.90
CA ILE A 305 -27.57 6.61 8.02
C ILE A 305 -27.32 6.85 9.50
N ARG A 306 -26.06 6.80 9.91
CA ARG A 306 -25.65 7.11 11.29
C ARG A 306 -24.51 8.12 11.30
N GLU A 307 -24.57 9.09 12.19
CA GLU A 307 -23.42 9.94 12.51
C GLU A 307 -22.36 9.08 13.20
N VAL A 308 -21.09 9.29 12.87
CA VAL A 308 -19.98 8.55 13.46
C VAL A 308 -18.97 9.48 14.12
N GLY A 309 -18.44 9.03 15.25
CA GLY A 309 -17.32 9.63 15.93
C GLY A 309 -15.99 8.99 15.55
N TRP A 310 -14.91 9.56 16.09
CA TRP A 310 -13.54 9.11 15.87
C TRP A 310 -13.31 7.63 16.25
N HIS A 311 -14.01 7.17 17.29
CA HIS A 311 -13.86 5.83 17.87
C HIS A 311 -14.61 4.74 17.13
N ASP A 312 -15.66 5.08 16.38
CA ASP A 312 -16.48 4.08 15.68
C ASP A 312 -15.69 3.34 14.59
N VAL A 313 -14.64 3.97 14.06
CA VAL A 313 -13.72 3.43 13.06
C VAL A 313 -12.39 2.94 13.64
N ALA A 314 -12.28 2.83 14.97
CA ALA A 314 -11.07 2.32 15.61
C ALA A 314 -10.84 0.84 15.27
N GLY A 315 -9.60 0.48 14.91
CA GLY A 315 -9.24 -0.90 14.55
C GLY A 315 -9.74 -1.37 13.18
N TRP A 316 -10.31 -0.49 12.35
CA TRP A 316 -10.80 -0.85 11.01
C TRP A 316 -9.70 -0.99 9.97
N LEU A 317 -8.50 -0.46 10.23
CA LEU A 317 -7.42 -0.34 9.26
C LEU A 317 -6.98 -1.70 8.66
N GLY A 318 -6.73 -2.70 9.50
CA GLY A 318 -6.33 -4.06 9.07
C GLY A 318 -7.50 -5.02 8.84
N ARG A 319 -8.76 -4.56 8.89
CA ARG A 319 -9.94 -5.45 8.72
C ARG A 319 -10.29 -5.59 7.24
N GLY A 320 -10.33 -6.83 6.75
CA GLY A 320 -10.87 -7.14 5.42
C GLY A 320 -12.38 -6.93 5.31
N GLY A 321 -12.89 -6.94 4.07
CA GLY A 321 -14.32 -6.78 3.76
C GLY A 321 -14.85 -5.35 3.98
N SER A 322 -16.15 -5.22 4.28
CA SER A 322 -16.83 -3.94 4.53
C SER A 322 -17.61 -3.99 5.85
N MET A 323 -17.19 -3.22 6.85
CA MET A 323 -17.88 -3.07 8.14
C MET A 323 -19.19 -2.27 8.03
N LEU A 324 -19.33 -1.46 6.98
CA LEU A 324 -20.59 -0.77 6.65
C LEU A 324 -21.58 -1.68 5.93
N GLY A 325 -21.14 -2.85 5.45
CA GLY A 325 -21.86 -3.59 4.43
C GLY A 325 -21.63 -2.97 3.05
N THR A 326 -21.91 -3.73 2.00
CA THR A 326 -21.80 -3.27 0.61
C THR A 326 -22.76 -4.07 -0.27
N LYS A 327 -23.37 -3.40 -1.24
CA LYS A 327 -24.34 -3.98 -2.17
C LYS A 327 -24.06 -3.46 -3.58
N ARG A 328 -24.48 -4.23 -4.59
CA ARG A 328 -24.39 -3.86 -6.02
C ARG A 328 -25.60 -3.06 -6.52
N THR A 329 -26.52 -2.69 -5.62
CA THR A 329 -27.76 -1.99 -5.95
C THR A 329 -27.46 -0.59 -6.48
N LEU A 330 -28.04 -0.24 -7.63
CA LEU A 330 -27.84 1.05 -8.28
C LEU A 330 -28.93 2.09 -7.90
N PRO A 331 -28.59 3.39 -7.86
CA PRO A 331 -29.51 4.46 -7.44
C PRO A 331 -30.78 4.59 -8.27
N LYS A 332 -30.74 4.28 -9.57
CA LYS A 332 -31.89 4.44 -10.49
C LYS A 332 -33.18 3.78 -10.00
N THR A 333 -33.07 2.68 -9.24
CA THR A 333 -34.23 1.95 -8.69
C THR A 333 -34.87 2.63 -7.48
N CYS A 334 -34.18 3.54 -6.82
CA CYS A 334 -34.59 4.13 -5.54
C CYS A 334 -34.24 5.62 -5.40
N MET A 335 -34.15 6.34 -6.53
CA MET A 335 -33.67 7.72 -6.61
C MET A 335 -34.43 8.69 -5.70
N GLU A 336 -35.77 8.67 -5.74
CA GLU A 336 -36.60 9.59 -4.94
C GLU A 336 -36.34 9.47 -3.44
N LYS A 337 -36.17 8.24 -2.94
CA LYS A 337 -35.89 7.96 -1.53
C LYS A 337 -34.46 8.37 -1.14
N ILE A 338 -33.51 8.21 -2.05
CA ILE A 338 -32.13 8.70 -1.84
C ILE A 338 -32.16 10.22 -1.69
N VAL A 339 -32.85 10.93 -2.59
CA VAL A 339 -32.99 12.39 -2.57
C VAL A 339 -33.67 12.86 -1.28
N GLU A 340 -34.74 12.20 -0.86
CA GLU A 340 -35.43 12.50 0.41
C GLU A 340 -34.47 12.42 1.60
N ASN A 341 -33.65 11.38 1.67
CA ASN A 341 -32.69 11.21 2.76
C ASN A 341 -31.51 12.18 2.66
N VAL A 342 -31.02 12.50 1.46
CA VAL A 342 -30.00 13.55 1.26
C VAL A 342 -30.49 14.89 1.81
N ARG A 343 -31.75 15.25 1.54
CA ARG A 343 -32.38 16.46 2.10
C ARG A 343 -32.55 16.35 3.62
N LYS A 344 -33.09 15.24 4.12
CA LYS A 344 -33.40 15.03 5.55
C LYS A 344 -32.16 15.13 6.44
N PHE A 345 -31.03 14.59 6.00
CA PHE A 345 -29.76 14.61 6.75
C PHE A 345 -28.85 15.79 6.36
N ASN A 346 -29.31 16.66 5.45
CA ASN A 346 -28.58 17.81 4.92
C ASN A 346 -27.17 17.43 4.42
N ILE A 347 -27.07 16.35 3.63
CA ILE A 347 -25.81 15.82 3.10
C ILE A 347 -25.27 16.79 2.04
N GLN A 348 -24.05 17.32 2.25
CA GLN A 348 -23.41 18.28 1.33
C GLN A 348 -22.24 17.68 0.53
N GLY A 349 -21.77 16.50 0.94
CA GLY A 349 -20.79 15.72 0.21
C GLY A 349 -21.08 14.23 0.29
N LEU A 350 -20.77 13.50 -0.79
CA LEU A 350 -20.93 12.06 -0.88
C LEU A 350 -19.61 11.41 -1.29
N LEU A 351 -19.06 10.55 -0.43
CA LEU A 351 -17.91 9.72 -0.72
C LEU A 351 -18.35 8.27 -0.91
N VAL A 352 -18.17 7.74 -2.11
CA VAL A 352 -18.51 6.36 -2.45
C VAL A 352 -17.22 5.56 -2.62
N ILE A 353 -17.04 4.51 -1.82
CA ILE A 353 -15.88 3.62 -1.92
C ILE A 353 -16.35 2.32 -2.56
N GLY A 354 -15.86 1.99 -3.75
CA GLY A 354 -16.41 0.84 -4.46
C GLY A 354 -15.89 0.60 -5.86
N GLY A 355 -16.44 -0.45 -6.48
CA GLY A 355 -16.05 -0.90 -7.81
C GLY A 355 -16.80 -0.20 -8.94
N PHE A 356 -17.03 -0.92 -10.04
CA PHE A 356 -17.72 -0.39 -11.21
C PHE A 356 -19.15 0.08 -10.89
N GLU A 357 -19.86 -0.61 -9.99
CA GLU A 357 -21.20 -0.21 -9.56
C GLU A 357 -21.20 1.13 -8.79
N ALA A 358 -20.10 1.48 -8.13
CA ALA A 358 -19.95 2.80 -7.49
C ALA A 358 -19.80 3.90 -8.53
N TYR A 359 -18.96 3.67 -9.55
CA TYR A 359 -18.77 4.58 -10.67
C TYR A 359 -20.08 4.81 -11.43
N GLU A 360 -20.75 3.73 -11.82
CA GLU A 360 -22.05 3.81 -12.50
C GLU A 360 -23.12 4.47 -11.62
N GLY A 361 -23.16 4.13 -10.34
CA GLY A 361 -24.12 4.71 -9.40
C GLY A 361 -23.95 6.23 -9.25
N VAL A 362 -22.71 6.71 -9.09
CA VAL A 362 -22.47 8.16 -9.01
C VAL A 362 -22.77 8.85 -10.34
N LEU A 363 -22.48 8.21 -11.49
CA LEU A 363 -22.86 8.76 -12.79
C LEU A 363 -24.38 8.96 -12.89
N GLN A 364 -25.18 7.98 -12.46
CA GLN A 364 -26.64 8.08 -12.41
C GLN A 364 -27.12 9.23 -11.49
N LEU A 365 -26.44 9.46 -10.36
CA LEU A 365 -26.77 10.59 -9.47
C LEU A 365 -26.43 11.94 -10.12
N VAL A 366 -25.31 12.03 -10.83
CA VAL A 366 -24.89 13.25 -11.54
C VAL A 366 -25.85 13.58 -12.69
N GLU A 367 -26.27 12.58 -13.47
CA GLU A 367 -27.27 12.75 -14.53
C GLU A 367 -28.63 13.22 -13.97
N ALA A 368 -28.98 12.78 -12.76
CA ALA A 368 -30.22 13.15 -12.09
C ALA A 368 -30.22 14.57 -11.48
N ARG A 369 -29.10 15.29 -11.48
CA ARG A 369 -29.00 16.69 -10.99
C ARG A 369 -29.95 17.66 -11.68
N GLY A 370 -30.27 17.42 -12.96
CA GLY A 370 -31.24 18.24 -13.69
C GLY A 370 -32.68 18.11 -13.17
N GLN A 371 -32.98 17.06 -12.40
CA GLN A 371 -34.30 16.77 -11.85
C GLN A 371 -34.38 17.03 -10.33
N TYR A 372 -33.26 16.91 -9.62
CA TYR A 372 -33.20 17.02 -8.16
C TYR A 372 -32.05 17.94 -7.73
N GLU A 373 -32.39 19.11 -7.18
CA GLU A 373 -31.41 20.10 -6.71
C GLU A 373 -30.58 19.55 -5.53
N GLU A 374 -31.12 18.62 -4.75
CA GLU A 374 -30.42 17.96 -3.64
C GLU A 374 -29.17 17.18 -4.08
N LEU A 375 -29.14 16.74 -5.35
CA LEU A 375 -28.01 16.00 -5.91
C LEU A 375 -26.92 16.94 -6.43
N CYS A 376 -27.11 18.26 -6.39
CA CYS A 376 -26.11 19.27 -6.73
C CYS A 376 -25.03 19.43 -5.63
N ILE A 377 -24.62 18.32 -5.03
CA ILE A 377 -23.59 18.20 -4.00
C ILE A 377 -22.31 17.62 -4.58
N ILE A 378 -21.19 17.74 -3.86
CA ILE A 378 -19.92 17.15 -4.29
C ILE A 378 -19.99 15.63 -4.12
N MET A 379 -19.65 14.88 -5.18
CA MET A 379 -19.63 13.42 -5.15
C MET A 379 -18.25 12.95 -5.61
N CYS A 380 -17.65 12.02 -4.87
CA CYS A 380 -16.34 11.45 -5.18
C CYS A 380 -16.40 9.93 -5.07
N VAL A 381 -15.70 9.24 -5.98
CA VAL A 381 -15.57 7.78 -5.97
C VAL A 381 -14.12 7.41 -5.66
N ILE A 382 -13.91 6.55 -4.67
CA ILE A 382 -12.63 5.86 -4.44
C ILE A 382 -12.75 4.45 -5.02
N PRO A 383 -12.00 4.12 -6.08
CA PRO A 383 -12.00 2.78 -6.68
C PRO A 383 -11.57 1.70 -5.69
N ALA A 384 -12.46 0.75 -5.40
CA ALA A 384 -12.23 -0.38 -4.50
C ALA A 384 -12.86 -1.66 -5.07
N THR A 385 -12.03 -2.50 -5.70
CA THR A 385 -12.43 -3.76 -6.32
C THR A 385 -11.19 -4.63 -6.52
N ILE A 386 -11.35 -5.95 -6.43
CA ILE A 386 -10.25 -6.86 -6.77
C ILE A 386 -9.97 -6.87 -8.28
N SER A 387 -10.97 -6.56 -9.10
CA SER A 387 -10.89 -6.69 -10.57
C SER A 387 -10.07 -5.61 -11.25
N ASN A 388 -9.80 -4.50 -10.56
CA ASN A 388 -9.15 -3.32 -11.14
C ASN A 388 -9.80 -2.78 -12.43
N ASN A 389 -11.13 -2.81 -12.48
CA ASN A 389 -11.92 -2.50 -13.69
C ASN A 389 -12.63 -1.15 -13.63
N VAL A 390 -12.24 -0.24 -12.73
CA VAL A 390 -12.88 1.08 -12.60
C VAL A 390 -12.19 2.06 -13.54
N PRO A 391 -12.91 2.69 -14.48
CA PRO A 391 -12.31 3.65 -15.40
C PRO A 391 -11.70 4.87 -14.69
N GLY A 392 -10.61 5.40 -15.23
CA GLY A 392 -9.96 6.62 -14.76
C GLY A 392 -8.88 6.44 -13.70
N THR A 393 -8.53 5.20 -13.35
CA THR A 393 -7.41 4.88 -12.45
C THR A 393 -6.65 3.65 -12.92
N ASP A 394 -5.35 3.59 -12.63
CA ASP A 394 -4.52 2.41 -12.91
C ASP A 394 -4.65 1.35 -11.80
N PHE A 395 -5.13 1.75 -10.62
CA PHE A 395 -5.20 0.90 -9.44
C PHE A 395 -6.49 1.13 -8.65
N SER A 396 -6.95 0.07 -8.01
CA SER A 396 -8.10 0.07 -7.11
C SER A 396 -7.75 -0.65 -5.81
N LEU A 397 -8.38 -0.22 -4.72
CA LEU A 397 -8.18 -0.84 -3.42
C LEU A 397 -8.61 -2.30 -3.46
N GLY A 398 -7.73 -3.18 -2.99
CA GLY A 398 -7.95 -4.62 -2.90
C GLY A 398 -7.42 -5.43 -4.08
N SER A 399 -7.01 -4.81 -5.19
CA SER A 399 -6.41 -5.53 -6.31
C SER A 399 -5.08 -6.20 -5.93
N ASP A 400 -4.19 -5.49 -5.25
CA ASP A 400 -2.91 -6.05 -4.77
C ASP A 400 -3.11 -7.22 -3.79
N THR A 401 -4.04 -7.10 -2.85
CA THR A 401 -4.39 -8.20 -1.93
C THR A 401 -4.86 -9.45 -2.70
N ALA A 402 -5.65 -9.26 -3.75
CA ALA A 402 -6.14 -10.36 -4.58
C ALA A 402 -5.01 -11.01 -5.40
N VAL A 403 -4.10 -10.21 -5.96
CA VAL A 403 -2.92 -10.75 -6.67
C VAL A 403 -2.02 -11.54 -5.71
N ASN A 404 -1.75 -11.03 -4.50
CA ASN A 404 -0.96 -11.77 -3.50
C ASN A 404 -1.62 -13.10 -3.10
N ALA A 405 -2.94 -13.11 -2.89
CA ALA A 405 -3.69 -14.33 -2.57
C ALA A 405 -3.69 -15.36 -3.73
N ALA A 406 -3.83 -14.89 -4.97
CA ALA A 406 -3.75 -15.73 -6.16
C ALA A 406 -2.33 -16.29 -6.35
N MET A 407 -1.32 -15.44 -6.19
CA MET A 407 0.10 -15.81 -6.26
C MET A 407 0.44 -16.89 -5.23
N GLU A 408 0.05 -16.72 -3.96
CA GLU A 408 0.30 -17.69 -2.91
C GLU A 408 -0.36 -19.05 -3.22
N SER A 409 -1.59 -19.03 -3.73
CA SER A 409 -2.31 -20.23 -4.16
C SER A 409 -1.59 -20.92 -5.32
N CYS A 410 -1.16 -20.17 -6.33
CA CYS A 410 -0.39 -20.68 -7.46
C CYS A 410 0.97 -21.25 -7.04
N ASP A 411 1.67 -20.64 -6.08
CA ASP A 411 2.94 -21.16 -5.57
C ASP A 411 2.77 -22.52 -4.89
N ARG A 412 1.72 -22.68 -4.08
CA ARG A 412 1.34 -23.98 -3.47
C ARG A 412 1.00 -25.03 -4.54
N ILE A 413 0.26 -24.64 -5.58
CA ILE A 413 -0.08 -25.50 -6.71
C ILE A 413 1.18 -25.92 -7.49
N LYS A 414 2.09 -24.98 -7.76
CA LYS A 414 3.38 -25.25 -8.44
C LYS A 414 4.25 -26.21 -7.63
N GLN A 415 4.26 -26.09 -6.31
CA GLN A 415 4.97 -27.03 -5.43
C GLN A 415 4.40 -28.45 -5.58
N SER A 416 3.07 -28.58 -5.62
CA SER A 416 2.40 -29.86 -5.87
C SER A 416 2.74 -30.44 -7.26
N ALA A 417 2.71 -29.61 -8.30
CA ALA A 417 3.06 -30.01 -9.67
C ALA A 417 4.51 -30.52 -9.78
N SER A 418 5.44 -29.84 -9.11
CA SER A 418 6.86 -30.22 -9.06
C SER A 418 7.07 -31.58 -8.39
N GLY A 419 6.30 -31.91 -7.37
CA GLY A 419 6.41 -33.18 -6.65
C GLY A 419 5.99 -34.38 -7.50
N THR A 420 4.88 -34.25 -8.25
CA THR A 420 4.37 -35.35 -9.08
C THR A 420 5.02 -35.43 -10.46
N LYS A 421 5.64 -34.33 -10.91
CA LYS A 421 6.15 -34.13 -12.28
C LYS A 421 5.06 -34.28 -13.35
N ARG A 422 5.37 -33.83 -14.58
CA ARG A 422 4.52 -33.93 -15.78
C ARG A 422 3.06 -33.53 -15.55
N ARG A 423 2.85 -32.43 -14.81
CA ARG A 423 1.53 -31.92 -14.46
C ARG A 423 1.39 -30.46 -14.89
N VAL A 424 0.26 -30.16 -15.53
CA VAL A 424 -0.14 -28.81 -15.91
C VAL A 424 -1.39 -28.45 -15.10
N PHE A 425 -1.40 -27.27 -14.51
CA PHE A 425 -2.59 -26.72 -13.85
C PHE A 425 -3.16 -25.58 -14.68
N ILE A 426 -4.48 -25.58 -14.83
CA ILE A 426 -5.25 -24.46 -15.38
C ILE A 426 -5.97 -23.83 -14.18
N VAL A 427 -5.66 -22.55 -13.92
CA VAL A 427 -6.17 -21.81 -12.76
C VAL A 427 -7.04 -20.67 -13.28
N GLU A 428 -8.34 -20.74 -12.97
CA GLU A 428 -9.26 -19.65 -13.29
C GLU A 428 -9.12 -18.54 -12.24
N THR A 429 -9.02 -17.28 -12.69
CA THR A 429 -8.97 -16.12 -11.80
C THR A 429 -10.23 -15.25 -11.91
N MET A 430 -10.44 -14.40 -10.91
CA MET A 430 -11.53 -13.42 -10.93
C MET A 430 -11.12 -12.20 -11.79
N GLY A 431 -12.04 -11.26 -12.00
CA GLY A 431 -11.78 -10.05 -12.80
C GLY A 431 -12.92 -9.69 -13.73
N GLY A 432 -13.84 -10.64 -13.98
CA GLY A 432 -14.91 -10.47 -14.96
C GLY A 432 -14.29 -10.40 -16.36
N TYR A 433 -14.51 -9.29 -17.06
CA TYR A 433 -13.87 -9.02 -18.35
C TYR A 433 -12.54 -8.27 -18.24
N CYS A 434 -12.08 -7.97 -17.02
CA CYS A 434 -10.80 -7.32 -16.80
C CYS A 434 -9.73 -8.36 -16.46
N GLY A 435 -8.77 -8.54 -17.36
CA GLY A 435 -7.65 -9.49 -17.25
C GLY A 435 -6.54 -9.07 -16.30
N TYR A 436 -6.68 -7.97 -15.54
CA TYR A 436 -5.64 -7.46 -14.64
C TYR A 436 -5.13 -8.54 -13.67
N LEU A 437 -6.03 -9.24 -12.97
CA LEU A 437 -5.65 -10.27 -12.01
C LEU A 437 -4.94 -11.45 -12.70
N SER A 438 -5.48 -11.97 -13.81
CA SER A 438 -4.86 -13.06 -14.58
C SER A 438 -3.46 -12.66 -15.07
N THR A 439 -3.30 -11.48 -15.66
CA THR A 439 -2.03 -11.00 -16.22
C THR A 439 -0.97 -10.74 -15.14
N VAL A 440 -1.32 -9.96 -14.11
CA VAL A 440 -0.36 -9.58 -13.06
C VAL A 440 0.03 -10.79 -12.22
N THR A 441 -0.93 -11.66 -11.88
CA THR A 441 -0.63 -12.92 -11.19
C THR A 441 0.24 -13.81 -12.07
N GLY A 442 -0.07 -13.92 -13.37
CA GLY A 442 0.70 -14.69 -14.34
C GLY A 442 2.17 -14.30 -14.39
N ILE A 443 2.45 -12.99 -14.40
CA ILE A 443 3.82 -12.46 -14.31
C ILE A 443 4.44 -12.82 -12.95
N ALA A 444 3.74 -12.56 -11.84
CA ALA A 444 4.27 -12.80 -10.49
C ALA A 444 4.60 -14.27 -10.22
N VAL A 445 3.86 -15.21 -10.81
CA VAL A 445 4.07 -16.65 -10.62
C VAL A 445 4.91 -17.28 -11.72
N GLY A 446 5.25 -16.54 -12.79
CA GLY A 446 5.91 -17.09 -13.97
C GLY A 446 5.07 -18.18 -14.62
N ALA A 447 3.80 -17.88 -14.89
CA ALA A 447 2.90 -18.76 -15.62
C ALA A 447 3.34 -18.90 -17.09
N ASP A 448 3.02 -20.05 -17.67
CA ASP A 448 3.31 -20.38 -19.08
C ASP A 448 2.35 -19.70 -20.05
N ALA A 449 1.16 -19.35 -19.58
CA ALA A 449 0.17 -18.56 -20.31
C ALA A 449 -0.79 -17.89 -19.32
N ALA A 450 -1.34 -16.74 -19.71
CA ALA A 450 -2.47 -16.10 -19.08
C ALA A 450 -3.44 -15.68 -20.18
N TYR A 451 -4.62 -16.30 -20.21
CA TYR A 451 -5.64 -16.01 -21.21
C TYR A 451 -6.60 -14.96 -20.67
N VAL A 452 -6.75 -13.84 -21.36
CA VAL A 452 -7.57 -12.71 -20.91
C VAL A 452 -8.57 -12.29 -21.97
N TYR A 453 -9.60 -11.53 -21.58
CA TYR A 453 -10.64 -11.09 -22.50
C TYR A 453 -10.12 -10.04 -23.49
N GLU A 454 -9.20 -9.19 -23.03
CA GLU A 454 -8.63 -8.08 -23.79
C GLU A 454 -7.69 -8.52 -24.93
N ASP A 455 -7.21 -9.77 -24.90
CA ASP A 455 -6.34 -10.36 -25.91
C ASP A 455 -7.01 -11.63 -26.50
N PRO A 456 -7.78 -11.49 -27.60
CA PRO A 456 -8.50 -12.61 -28.20
C PRO A 456 -7.55 -13.73 -28.66
N PHE A 457 -7.84 -14.97 -28.28
CA PHE A 457 -7.07 -16.15 -28.67
C PHE A 457 -7.93 -17.14 -29.46
N THR A 458 -7.27 -17.84 -30.38
CA THR A 458 -7.87 -18.86 -31.24
C THR A 458 -7.43 -20.27 -30.85
N ILE A 459 -8.01 -21.28 -31.50
CA ILE A 459 -7.56 -22.67 -31.34
C ILE A 459 -6.09 -22.88 -31.75
N HIS A 460 -5.57 -22.05 -32.66
CA HIS A 460 -4.17 -22.13 -33.08
C HIS A 460 -3.22 -21.67 -31.98
N ASP A 461 -3.59 -20.63 -31.22
CA ASP A 461 -2.79 -20.12 -30.11
C ASP A 461 -2.77 -21.12 -28.94
N LEU A 462 -3.91 -21.76 -28.67
CA LEU A 462 -3.99 -22.86 -27.70
C LEU A 462 -3.11 -24.04 -28.12
N LYS A 463 -3.12 -24.42 -29.40
CA LYS A 463 -2.28 -25.49 -29.93
C LYS A 463 -0.79 -25.16 -29.78
N ALA A 464 -0.39 -23.94 -30.11
CA ALA A 464 1.00 -23.50 -29.96
C ALA A 464 1.47 -23.56 -28.49
N ASN A 465 0.62 -23.17 -27.53
CA ASN A 465 0.96 -23.28 -26.12
C ASN A 465 1.08 -24.74 -25.65
N VAL A 466 0.22 -25.64 -26.13
CA VAL A 466 0.31 -27.08 -25.85
C VAL A 466 1.59 -27.69 -26.42
N GLU A 467 1.99 -27.31 -27.64
CA GLU A 467 3.26 -27.74 -28.24
C GLU A 467 4.45 -27.25 -27.41
N HIS A 468 4.46 -25.97 -27.02
CA HIS A 468 5.48 -25.40 -26.14
C HIS A 468 5.58 -26.15 -24.80
N LEU A 469 4.46 -26.41 -24.13
CA LEU A 469 4.42 -27.17 -22.89
C LEU A 469 4.89 -28.61 -23.09
N THR A 470 4.57 -29.24 -24.23
CA THR A 470 5.04 -30.59 -24.56
C THR A 470 6.56 -30.63 -24.66
N ASP A 471 7.17 -29.62 -25.28
CA ASP A 471 8.62 -29.48 -25.35
C ASP A 471 9.24 -29.16 -24.00
N LYS A 472 8.62 -28.27 -23.22
CA LYS A 472 9.04 -27.96 -21.84
C LYS A 472 9.11 -29.22 -20.97
N MET A 473 8.17 -30.15 -21.11
CA MET A 473 8.15 -31.42 -20.36
C MET A 473 9.29 -32.39 -20.71
N LYS A 474 10.02 -32.14 -21.80
CA LYS A 474 11.26 -32.88 -22.14
C LYS A 474 12.47 -32.37 -21.34
N THR A 475 12.38 -31.18 -20.75
CA THR A 475 13.42 -30.59 -19.90
C THR A 475 13.30 -31.07 -18.44
N ASP A 476 14.18 -30.58 -17.57
CA ASP A 476 14.12 -30.81 -16.13
C ASP A 476 12.89 -30.15 -15.46
N ILE A 477 12.32 -29.10 -16.08
CA ILE A 477 11.16 -28.38 -15.56
C ILE A 477 9.88 -29.05 -16.08
N GLN A 478 9.50 -30.16 -15.44
CA GLN A 478 8.34 -30.95 -15.83
C GLN A 478 7.05 -30.48 -15.14
N ARG A 479 6.74 -29.18 -15.25
CA ARG A 479 5.49 -28.59 -14.73
C ARG A 479 4.99 -27.49 -15.67
N GLY A 480 3.67 -27.29 -15.70
CA GLY A 480 3.03 -26.17 -16.38
C GLY A 480 2.02 -25.46 -15.50
N LEU A 481 1.87 -24.16 -15.68
CA LEU A 481 0.85 -23.35 -15.04
C LEU A 481 0.23 -22.39 -16.06
N VAL A 482 -1.08 -22.47 -16.22
CA VAL A 482 -1.85 -21.63 -17.15
C VAL A 482 -2.91 -20.90 -16.34
N LEU A 483 -2.99 -19.58 -16.49
CA LEU A 483 -4.07 -18.77 -15.91
C LEU A 483 -5.14 -18.49 -16.96
N ARG A 484 -6.38 -18.42 -16.49
CA ARG A 484 -7.55 -18.05 -17.28
C ARG A 484 -8.36 -17.01 -16.52
#